data_AF-A0A937TTB1-F1
#
_entry.id   AF-A0A937TTB1-F1
#
_cell.length_a   1.000
_cell.length_b   1.000
_cell.length_c   1.000
_cell.angle_alpha   90.00
_cell.angle_beta   90.00
_cell.angle_gamma   90.00
#
_symmetry.space_group_name_H-M   'P 1'
#
loop_
_entity.id
_entity.type
_entity.pdbx_description
1 polymer ?
#
loop_
_entity_poly.entity_id
_entity_poly.type
_entity_poly.pdbx_seq_one_letter_code
_entity_poly.pdbx_strand_id
1 'polypeptide(L)'
;MKKIFVLLILGLFLSGCATYKFNYGEKPYDKGYVISRDDYTILEYTIGRDNSVPDLKLAEGRFNRRRKIVEHYYKKIGRIENNFKKNVWGQFSLFLGVLGGVFHFPFFAISDYKYEHNPEYRERIDKLDEERDAREQARIKKLKDKLNTYIQQDLAKESF
;
A
#
# COMPACT_ATOMS: atom_id res chain seq x y z
N MET A 1 -33.03 0.20 21.65
CA MET A 1 -31.57 0.43 21.70
C MET A 1 -30.73 -0.69 21.08
N LYS A 2 -30.94 -1.98 21.39
CA LYS A 2 -30.16 -3.10 20.78
C LYS A 2 -30.12 -3.12 19.24
N LYS A 3 -31.23 -2.76 18.57
CA LYS A 3 -31.31 -2.71 17.09
C LYS A 3 -30.42 -1.63 16.46
N ILE A 4 -30.19 -0.52 17.16
CA ILE A 4 -29.33 0.58 16.68
C ILE A 4 -27.87 0.16 16.73
N PHE A 5 -27.44 -0.53 17.81
CA PHE A 5 -26.09 -1.08 17.90
C PHE A 5 -25.80 -2.13 16.82
N VAL A 6 -26.79 -2.99 16.50
CA VAL A 6 -26.65 -3.96 15.41
C VAL A 6 -26.49 -3.27 14.05
N LEU A 7 -27.29 -2.23 13.78
CA LEU A 7 -27.17 -1.44 12.55
C LEU A 7 -25.83 -0.70 12.45
N LEU A 8 -25.32 -0.19 13.56
CA LEU A 8 -24.02 0.49 13.63
C LEU A 8 -22.86 -0.48 13.36
N ILE A 9 -22.92 -1.69 13.94
CA ILE A 9 -21.94 -2.76 13.69
C ILE A 9 -22.03 -3.21 12.22
N LEU A 10 -23.23 -3.40 11.68
CA LEU A 10 -23.40 -3.79 10.27
C LEU A 10 -22.85 -2.74 9.29
N GLY A 11 -23.10 -1.45 9.57
CA GLY A 11 -22.58 -0.33 8.78
C GLY A 11 -21.05 -0.27 8.79
N LEU A 12 -20.42 -0.54 9.93
CA LEU A 12 -18.96 -0.62 10.04
C LEU A 12 -18.39 -1.80 9.24
N PHE A 13 -19.06 -2.96 9.22
CA PHE A 13 -18.63 -4.11 8.43
C PHE A 13 -18.76 -3.88 6.91
N LEU A 14 -19.78 -3.16 6.46
CA LEU A 14 -20.01 -2.89 5.02
C LEU A 14 -19.14 -1.77 4.46
N SER A 15 -18.65 -0.85 5.30
CA SER A 15 -17.77 0.26 4.90
C SER A 15 -16.37 -0.15 4.41
N GLY A 16 -16.03 -1.46 4.49
CA GLY A 16 -14.69 -1.97 4.21
C GLY A 16 -14.53 -2.76 2.91
N CYS A 17 -15.53 -2.82 2.03
CA CYS A 17 -15.42 -3.54 0.76
C CYS A 17 -14.59 -2.75 -0.26
N ALA A 18 -13.46 -3.32 -0.67
CA ALA A 18 -12.65 -2.77 -1.77
C ALA A 18 -13.42 -2.89 -3.09
N THR A 19 -13.40 -1.83 -3.89
CA THR A 19 -14.04 -1.80 -5.21
C THR A 19 -13.02 -2.14 -6.29
N TYR A 20 -13.39 -3.04 -7.21
CA TYR A 20 -12.53 -3.43 -8.34
C TYR A 20 -13.24 -3.09 -9.65
N LYS A 21 -12.54 -2.43 -10.56
CA LYS A 21 -13.06 -2.08 -11.89
C LYS A 21 -12.10 -2.57 -12.96
N PHE A 22 -12.65 -3.19 -14.01
CA PHE A 22 -11.91 -3.55 -15.21
C PHE A 22 -11.96 -2.37 -16.16
N ASN A 23 -10.81 -1.73 -16.35
CA ASN A 23 -10.68 -0.57 -17.22
C ASN A 23 -9.87 -0.99 -18.44
N TYR A 24 -10.17 -0.40 -19.59
CA TYR A 24 -9.28 -0.48 -20.73
C TYR A 24 -8.01 0.31 -20.39
N GLY A 25 -6.83 -0.25 -20.67
CA GLY A 25 -5.57 0.39 -20.32
C GLY A 25 -5.37 1.70 -21.08
N GLU A 26 -4.72 2.67 -20.44
CA GLU A 26 -4.22 3.87 -21.10
C GLU A 26 -2.79 3.62 -21.59
N LYS A 27 -2.29 4.43 -22.54
CA LYS A 27 -0.92 4.30 -23.08
C LYS A 27 0.11 4.21 -21.94
N PRO A 28 1.02 3.21 -21.93
CA PRO A 28 1.37 2.28 -23.02
C PRO A 28 0.58 0.96 -23.06
N TYR A 29 -0.46 0.81 -22.25
CA TYR A 29 -1.24 -0.40 -22.06
C TYR A 29 -2.58 -0.39 -22.81
N ASP A 30 -2.64 0.36 -23.91
CA ASP A 30 -3.84 0.66 -24.71
C ASP A 30 -4.37 -0.51 -25.56
N LYS A 31 -3.89 -1.73 -25.32
CA LYS A 31 -4.23 -2.91 -26.12
C LYS A 31 -5.03 -3.97 -25.36
N GLY A 32 -5.48 -3.67 -24.14
CA GLY A 32 -6.12 -4.67 -23.29
C GLY A 32 -6.62 -4.11 -21.96
N TYR A 33 -6.98 -5.02 -21.05
CA TYR A 33 -7.66 -4.68 -19.80
C TYR A 33 -6.70 -4.69 -18.61
N VAL A 34 -6.82 -3.65 -17.79
CA VAL A 34 -6.14 -3.48 -16.51
C VAL A 34 -7.18 -3.38 -15.39
N ILE A 35 -6.75 -3.67 -14.17
CA ILE A 35 -7.64 -3.62 -13.01
C ILE A 35 -7.26 -2.46 -12.12
N SER A 36 -8.25 -1.64 -11.82
CA SER A 36 -8.16 -0.62 -10.80
C SER A 36 -8.85 -1.08 -9.53
N ARG A 37 -8.25 -0.70 -8.41
CA ARG A 37 -8.80 -0.86 -7.07
C ARG A 37 -8.98 0.54 -6.48
N ASP A 38 -10.19 0.88 -6.08
CA ASP A 38 -10.50 2.18 -5.46
C ASP A 38 -9.90 3.35 -6.28
N ASP A 39 -10.10 3.27 -7.61
CA ASP A 39 -9.60 4.19 -8.65
C ASP A 39 -8.06 4.25 -8.85
N TYR A 40 -7.31 3.34 -8.22
CA TYR A 40 -5.88 3.15 -8.46
C TYR A 40 -5.58 1.90 -9.31
N THR A 41 -4.94 2.08 -10.47
CA THR A 41 -4.56 0.96 -11.36
C THR A 41 -3.37 0.17 -10.81
N ILE A 42 -3.55 -1.14 -10.64
CA ILE A 42 -2.50 -2.07 -10.20
C ILE A 42 -2.24 -3.05 -11.34
N LEU A 43 -1.10 -2.85 -12.02
CA LEU A 43 -0.74 -3.60 -13.22
C LEU A 43 -0.48 -5.08 -12.92
N GLU A 44 0.09 -5.38 -11.75
CA GLU A 44 0.47 -6.73 -11.33
C GLU A 44 -0.70 -7.71 -11.25
N TYR A 45 -1.95 -7.21 -11.20
CA TYR A 45 -3.14 -8.05 -11.28
C TYR A 45 -3.32 -8.72 -12.63
N THR A 46 -2.90 -8.09 -13.72
CA THR A 46 -3.27 -8.48 -15.09
C THR A 46 -2.08 -8.63 -16.03
N ILE A 47 -0.93 -8.04 -15.70
CA ILE A 47 0.23 -7.94 -16.60
C ILE A 47 0.72 -9.33 -17.08
N GLY A 48 0.94 -9.41 -18.39
CA GLY A 48 1.47 -10.58 -19.09
C GLY A 48 2.99 -10.57 -19.19
N ARG A 49 3.53 -11.51 -19.98
CA ARG A 49 4.93 -11.48 -20.38
C ARG A 49 5.19 -10.21 -21.19
N ASP A 50 6.37 -9.62 -21.03
CA ASP A 50 6.81 -8.40 -21.75
C ASP A 50 5.91 -7.17 -21.56
N ASN A 51 5.28 -7.03 -20.38
CA ASN A 51 4.37 -5.93 -20.05
C ASN A 51 3.12 -5.86 -20.95
N SER A 52 2.74 -6.96 -21.60
CA SER A 52 1.51 -7.06 -22.38
C SER A 52 0.26 -7.02 -21.49
N VAL A 53 -0.82 -6.44 -22.02
CA VAL A 53 -2.15 -6.47 -21.40
C VAL A 53 -3.03 -7.56 -22.02
N PRO A 54 -3.76 -8.34 -21.21
CA PRO A 54 -4.62 -9.41 -21.70
C PRO A 54 -6.02 -8.92 -22.12
N ASP A 55 -6.73 -9.77 -22.86
CA ASP A 55 -8.18 -9.66 -23.07
C ASP A 55 -8.95 -9.83 -21.75
N LEU A 56 -10.19 -9.34 -21.70
CA LEU A 56 -11.01 -9.32 -20.48
C LEU A 56 -11.11 -10.69 -19.78
N LYS A 57 -11.37 -11.77 -20.51
CA LYS A 57 -11.47 -13.13 -19.93
C LYS A 57 -10.16 -13.58 -19.28
N LEU A 58 -9.04 -13.30 -19.92
CA LEU A 58 -7.73 -13.66 -19.41
C LEU A 58 -7.32 -12.73 -18.25
N ALA A 59 -7.71 -11.45 -18.30
CA ALA A 59 -7.54 -10.48 -17.21
C ALA A 59 -8.27 -10.94 -15.94
N GLU A 60 -9.53 -11.36 -16.04
CA GLU A 60 -10.31 -11.90 -14.94
C GLU A 60 -9.68 -13.18 -14.35
N GLY A 61 -9.24 -14.08 -15.22
CA GLY A 61 -8.55 -15.30 -14.80
C GLY A 61 -7.27 -15.01 -14.01
N ARG A 62 -6.44 -14.09 -14.50
CA ARG A 62 -5.22 -13.63 -13.82
C ARG A 62 -5.53 -12.95 -12.50
N PHE A 63 -6.53 -12.08 -12.48
CA PHE A 63 -6.95 -11.38 -11.27
C PHE A 63 -7.37 -12.35 -10.16
N ASN A 64 -8.24 -13.29 -10.46
CA ASN A 64 -8.74 -14.23 -9.47
C ASN A 64 -7.62 -15.07 -8.83
N ARG A 65 -6.59 -15.44 -9.62
CA ARG A 65 -5.41 -16.14 -9.09
C ARG A 65 -4.50 -15.24 -8.27
N ARG A 66 -4.19 -14.05 -8.79
CA ARG A 66 -3.13 -13.18 -8.25
C ARG A 66 -3.57 -12.25 -7.13
N ARG A 67 -4.86 -11.89 -7.09
CA ARG A 67 -5.41 -10.85 -6.20
C ARG A 67 -4.91 -10.98 -4.76
N LYS A 68 -5.04 -12.17 -4.16
CA LYS A 68 -4.69 -12.41 -2.76
C LYS A 68 -3.21 -12.16 -2.47
N ILE A 69 -2.33 -12.55 -3.39
CA ILE A 69 -0.87 -12.43 -3.20
C ILE A 69 -0.41 -11.01 -3.52
N VAL A 70 -0.89 -10.42 -4.62
CA VAL A 70 -0.58 -9.02 -4.97
C VAL A 70 -1.01 -8.09 -3.83
N GLU A 71 -2.23 -8.24 -3.31
CA GLU A 71 -2.71 -7.43 -2.17
C GLU A 71 -1.86 -7.62 -0.92
N HIS A 72 -1.40 -8.84 -0.63
CA HIS A 72 -0.54 -9.10 0.53
C HIS A 72 0.77 -8.31 0.44
N TYR A 73 1.41 -8.30 -0.72
CA TYR A 73 2.64 -7.53 -0.93
C TYR A 73 2.37 -6.02 -0.91
N TYR A 74 1.31 -5.55 -1.56
CA TYR A 74 0.94 -4.14 -1.58
C TYR A 74 0.58 -3.60 -0.18
N LYS A 75 -0.08 -4.41 0.66
CA LYS A 75 -0.33 -4.10 2.08
C LYS A 75 0.98 -4.02 2.88
N LYS A 76 1.93 -4.92 2.63
CA LYS A 76 3.26 -4.90 3.30
C LYS A 76 4.15 -3.73 2.86
N ILE A 77 4.00 -3.30 1.61
CA ILE A 77 4.68 -2.10 1.09
C ILE A 77 4.03 -0.83 1.66
N GLY A 78 2.77 -0.90 2.09
CA GLY A 78 2.03 0.24 2.64
C GLY A 78 1.24 1.03 1.59
N ARG A 79 1.09 0.50 0.37
CA ARG A 79 0.31 1.15 -0.71
C ARG A 79 -1.19 0.87 -0.63
N ILE A 80 -1.57 -0.20 0.05
CA ILE A 80 -2.97 -0.53 0.31
C ILE A 80 -3.16 -0.49 1.82
N GLU A 81 -3.99 0.44 2.28
CA GLU A 81 -4.39 0.50 3.67
C GLU A 81 -5.29 -0.68 4.02
N ASN A 82 -5.10 -1.21 5.23
CA ASN A 82 -6.05 -2.17 5.77
C ASN A 82 -7.25 -1.37 6.29
N ASN A 83 -8.45 -1.54 5.72
CA ASN A 83 -9.64 -0.76 6.07
C ASN A 83 -9.96 -0.80 7.58
N PHE A 84 -9.65 -1.91 8.25
CA PHE A 84 -9.74 -2.01 9.71
C PHE A 84 -8.76 -1.09 10.44
N LYS A 85 -7.49 -1.05 9.99
CA LYS A 85 -6.47 -0.16 10.55
C LYS A 85 -6.86 1.31 10.31
N LYS A 86 -7.41 1.64 9.13
CA LYS A 86 -7.83 3.00 8.81
C LYS A 86 -8.99 3.47 9.69
N ASN A 87 -10.07 2.69 9.77
CA ASN A 87 -11.29 3.15 10.42
C ASN A 87 -11.22 3.05 11.96
N VAL A 88 -10.63 1.99 12.51
CA VAL A 88 -10.59 1.77 13.97
C VAL A 88 -9.30 2.31 14.58
N TRP A 89 -8.15 1.92 14.03
CA TRP A 89 -6.86 2.34 14.58
C TRP A 89 -6.51 3.78 14.20
N GLY A 90 -6.92 4.25 13.02
CA GLY A 90 -6.65 5.61 12.55
C GLY A 90 -7.22 6.67 13.50
N GLN A 91 -8.51 6.58 13.85
CA GLN A 91 -9.12 7.50 14.81
C GLN A 91 -8.49 7.43 16.20
N PHE A 92 -8.17 6.24 16.70
CA PHE A 92 -7.52 6.06 18.00
C PHE A 92 -6.08 6.61 18.00
N SER A 93 -5.33 6.38 16.92
CA SER A 93 -3.97 6.86 16.75
C SER A 93 -3.88 8.37 16.58
N LEU A 94 -4.87 9.00 15.95
CA LEU A 94 -4.97 10.47 15.88
C LEU A 94 -5.14 11.07 17.27
N PHE A 95 -6.04 10.50 18.08
CA PHE A 95 -6.25 10.95 19.45
C PHE A 95 -4.99 10.79 20.32
N LEU A 96 -4.34 9.62 20.26
CA LEU A 96 -3.06 9.40 20.95
C LEU A 96 -1.94 10.27 20.41
N GLY A 97 -1.92 10.54 19.11
CA GLY A 97 -0.94 11.41 18.45
C GLY A 97 -1.08 12.86 18.88
N VAL A 98 -2.30 13.35 19.10
CA VAL A 98 -2.55 14.69 19.66
C VAL A 98 -2.03 14.77 21.10
N LEU A 99 -2.36 13.79 21.94
CA LEU A 99 -1.88 13.75 23.33
C LEU A 99 -0.35 13.65 23.40
N GLY A 100 0.24 12.69 22.67
CA GLY A 100 1.68 12.52 22.60
C GLY A 100 2.39 13.72 21.98
N GLY A 101 1.79 14.36 20.96
CA GLY A 101 2.31 15.56 20.31
C GLY A 101 2.44 16.72 21.28
N VAL A 102 1.45 16.96 22.14
CA VAL A 102 1.51 18.01 23.17
C VAL A 102 2.65 17.76 24.17
N PHE A 103 2.85 16.51 24.60
CA PHE A 103 3.93 16.17 25.53
C PHE A 103 5.32 16.14 24.90
N HIS A 104 5.42 15.81 23.60
CA HIS A 104 6.69 15.73 22.88
C HIS A 104 7.09 17.03 22.17
N PHE A 105 6.17 17.98 21.99
CA PHE A 105 6.45 19.28 21.37
C PHE A 105 7.68 19.99 21.95
N PRO A 106 7.87 20.12 23.28
CA PRO A 106 9.07 20.76 23.81
C PRO A 106 10.36 20.00 23.47
N PHE A 107 10.31 18.68 23.34
CA PHE A 107 11.47 17.88 22.94
C PHE A 107 11.82 18.11 21.46
N PHE A 108 10.83 18.13 20.57
CA PHE A 108 11.02 18.42 19.15
C PHE A 108 11.56 19.84 18.93
N ALA A 109 11.03 20.83 19.63
CA ALA A 109 11.54 22.21 19.54
C ALA A 109 13.03 22.31 19.93
N ILE A 110 13.46 21.57 20.96
CA ILE A 110 14.86 21.53 21.37
C ILE A 110 15.73 20.77 20.36
N SER A 111 15.23 19.68 19.76
CA SER A 111 15.98 18.96 18.72
C SER A 111 16.15 19.79 17.46
N ASP A 112 15.10 20.48 17.02
CA ASP A 112 15.11 21.32 15.83
C ASP A 112 16.07 22.49 15.99
N TYR A 113 16.04 23.16 17.17
CA TYR A 113 17.02 24.19 17.50
C TYR A 113 18.46 23.68 17.42
N LYS A 114 18.72 22.48 17.97
CA LYS A 114 20.06 21.85 17.90
C LYS A 114 20.44 21.46 16.47
N TYR A 115 19.49 21.00 15.66
CA TYR A 115 19.72 20.64 14.27
C TYR A 115 20.12 21.86 13.42
N GLU A 116 19.50 23.02 13.65
CA GLU A 116 19.84 24.24 12.91
C GLU A 116 21.16 24.88 13.37
N HIS A 117 21.49 24.79 14.66
CA HIS A 117 22.61 25.56 15.25
C HIS A 117 23.87 24.73 15.52
N ASN A 118 23.82 23.39 15.44
CA ASN A 118 24.98 22.53 15.63
C ASN A 118 25.25 21.66 14.40
N PRO A 119 26.34 21.91 13.64
CA PRO A 119 26.65 21.17 12.42
C PRO A 119 26.95 19.68 12.67
N GLU A 120 27.61 19.33 13.77
CA GLU A 120 27.91 17.91 14.09
C GLU A 120 26.63 17.13 14.43
N TYR A 121 25.68 17.78 15.10
CA TYR A 121 24.39 17.17 15.41
C TYR A 121 23.58 16.96 14.13
N ARG A 122 23.55 17.96 13.24
CA ARG A 122 22.90 17.88 11.93
C ARG A 122 23.41 16.70 11.10
N GLU A 123 24.72 16.60 10.90
CA GLU A 123 25.30 15.50 10.11
C GLU A 123 24.96 14.12 10.68
N ARG A 124 24.87 13.99 12.02
CA ARG A 124 24.49 12.74 12.66
C ARG A 124 23.03 12.37 12.37
N ILE A 125 22.13 13.34 12.47
CA ILE A 125 20.71 13.12 12.17
C ILE A 125 20.51 12.80 10.69
N ASP A 126 21.16 13.55 9.80
CA ASP A 126 21.10 13.32 8.35
C ASP A 126 21.55 11.90 8.00
N LYS A 127 22.68 11.43 8.54
CA LYS A 127 23.14 10.04 8.36
C LYS A 127 22.14 9.00 8.86
N LEU A 128 21.52 9.24 10.02
CA LEU A 128 20.53 8.31 10.58
C LEU A 128 19.27 8.24 9.72
N ASP A 129 18.83 9.36 9.16
CA ASP A 129 17.70 9.42 8.25
C ASP A 129 18.02 8.76 6.91
N GLU A 130 19.20 9.02 6.34
CA GLU A 130 19.69 8.33 5.13
C GLU A 130 19.74 6.80 5.32
N GLU A 131 20.29 6.33 6.44
CA GLU A 131 20.33 4.90 6.76
C GLU A 131 18.94 4.29 6.95
N ARG A 132 18.00 5.05 7.54
CA ARG A 132 16.61 4.60 7.69
C ARG A 132 15.94 4.47 6.33
N ASP A 133 16.09 5.47 5.47
CA ASP A 133 15.51 5.50 4.14
C ASP A 133 16.11 4.42 3.25
N ALA A 134 17.43 4.21 3.31
CA ALA A 134 18.10 3.13 2.60
C ALA A 134 17.58 1.74 3.03
N ARG A 135 17.38 1.53 4.34
CA ARG A 135 16.80 0.27 4.86
C ARG A 135 15.36 0.07 4.39
N GLU A 136 14.55 1.12 4.39
CA GLU A 136 13.18 1.05 3.90
C GLU A 136 13.14 0.75 2.40
N GLN A 137 13.93 1.45 1.59
CA GLN A 137 14.03 1.20 0.17
C GLN A 137 14.50 -0.23 -0.13
N ALA A 138 15.49 -0.74 0.60
CA ALA A 138 15.95 -2.13 0.47
C ALA A 138 14.84 -3.13 0.83
N ARG A 139 14.07 -2.86 1.89
CA ARG A 139 12.89 -3.68 2.28
C ARG A 139 11.83 -3.68 1.17
N ILE A 140 11.49 -2.51 0.64
CA ILE A 140 10.50 -2.36 -0.44
C ILE A 140 10.98 -3.07 -1.70
N LYS A 141 12.25 -2.89 -2.09
CA LYS A 141 12.86 -3.56 -3.24
C LYS A 141 12.76 -5.08 -3.11
N LYS A 142 13.16 -5.64 -1.96
CA LYS A 142 13.04 -7.07 -1.67
C LYS A 142 11.60 -7.60 -1.76
N LEU A 143 10.61 -6.80 -1.36
CA LEU A 143 9.20 -7.18 -1.50
C LEU A 143 8.73 -7.14 -2.95
N LYS A 144 9.14 -6.12 -3.71
CA LYS A 144 8.84 -6.02 -5.15
C LYS A 144 9.48 -7.16 -5.94
N ASP A 145 10.74 -7.49 -5.65
CA ASP A 145 11.46 -8.58 -6.32
C ASP A 145 10.73 -9.92 -6.09
N LYS A 146 10.31 -10.20 -4.85
CA LYS A 146 9.52 -11.39 -4.52
C LYS A 146 8.17 -11.43 -5.24
N LEU A 147 7.49 -10.30 -5.34
CA LEU A 147 6.23 -10.19 -6.08
C LEU A 147 6.46 -10.47 -7.57
N ASN A 148 7.52 -9.91 -8.16
CA ASN A 148 7.86 -10.12 -9.55
C ASN A 148 8.20 -11.59 -9.84
N THR A 149 9.00 -12.24 -8.98
CA THR A 149 9.29 -13.68 -9.09
C THR A 149 8.00 -14.51 -9.06
N TYR A 150 7.05 -14.17 -8.17
CA TYR A 150 5.76 -14.85 -8.13
C TYR A 150 4.97 -14.68 -9.43
N ILE A 151 4.90 -13.48 -9.98
CA ILE A 151 4.20 -13.21 -11.25
C ILE A 151 4.85 -13.98 -12.39
N GLN A 152 6.19 -14.02 -12.47
CA GLN A 152 6.90 -14.79 -13.47
C GLN A 152 6.61 -16.29 -13.38
N GLN A 153 6.55 -16.85 -12.15
CA GLN A 153 6.17 -18.24 -11.92
C GLN A 153 4.72 -18.52 -12.33
N ASP A 154 3.80 -17.59 -12.08
CA ASP A 154 2.39 -17.72 -12.50
C ASP A 154 2.26 -17.67 -14.02
N LEU A 155 2.97 -16.74 -14.69
CA LEU A 155 3.00 -16.64 -16.15
C LEU A 155 3.61 -17.88 -16.81
N ALA A 156 4.64 -18.48 -16.22
CA ALA A 156 5.24 -19.72 -16.74
C ALA A 156 4.28 -20.92 -16.70
N LYS A 157 3.28 -20.90 -15.81
CA LYS A 157 2.22 -21.92 -15.77
C LYS A 157 1.14 -21.71 -16.82
N GLU A 158 1.01 -20.50 -17.38
CA GLU A 158 0.06 -20.18 -18.46
C GLU A 158 0.58 -20.60 -19.85
N SER A 159 1.89 -20.86 -19.99
CA SER A 159 2.51 -21.23 -21.28
C SER A 159 2.50 -22.74 -21.59
N PHE A 160 1.76 -23.53 -20.82
CA PHE A 160 1.49 -24.96 -21.05
C PHE A 160 -0.01 -25.17 -21.25
#